data_AF-A0A966XTL7-F1
#
_entry.id   AF-A0A966XTL7-F1
#
_cell.length_a   1.000
_cell.length_b   1.000
_cell.length_c   1.000
_cell.angle_alpha   90.00
_cell.angle_beta   90.00
_cell.angle_gamma   90.00
#
_symmetry.space_group_name_H-M   'P 1'
#
loop_
_entity.id
_entity.type
_entity.pdbx_description
1 polymer ?
#
loop_
_entity_poly.entity_id
_entity_poly.type
_entity_poly.pdbx_seq_one_letter_code
_entity_poly.pdbx_strand_id
1 'polypeptide(L)'
;MQAGPEVSGQEGVDRRVLLLRPHDNCLIACAPIAAGTRLMLDGGAITVAQDVALGHKIARKALRAGDKVLRCDAVIGSLTRDVAPGEHLHLHNLQSDYLPTYTLADGGRFVDGSPSAKDSA
;
A
#
# COMPACT_ATOMS: atom_id res chain seq x y z
N MET A 1 19.63 -32.16 -7.84
CA MET A 1 19.28 -31.06 -6.92
C MET A 1 18.98 -29.85 -7.79
N GLN A 2 17.71 -29.54 -8.07
CA GLN A 2 17.36 -28.30 -8.76
C GLN A 2 17.38 -27.19 -7.71
N ALA A 3 18.25 -26.19 -7.93
CA ALA A 3 18.20 -24.94 -7.19
C ALA A 3 16.79 -24.36 -7.38
N GLY A 4 16.14 -24.01 -6.26
CA GLY A 4 14.87 -23.29 -6.30
C GLY A 4 15.02 -21.97 -7.05
N PRO A 5 13.93 -21.36 -7.52
CA PRO A 5 14.01 -20.11 -8.25
C PRO A 5 14.69 -19.07 -7.36
N GLU A 6 15.83 -18.56 -7.83
CA GLU A 6 16.51 -17.44 -7.22
C GLU A 6 15.54 -16.26 -7.26
N VAL A 7 15.07 -15.82 -6.10
CA VAL A 7 14.33 -14.56 -6.00
C VAL A 7 15.38 -13.47 -6.23
N SER A 8 15.56 -13.09 -7.49
CA SER A 8 16.37 -11.96 -7.88
C SER A 8 15.77 -10.71 -7.22
N GLY A 9 16.32 -10.32 -6.08
CA GLY A 9 16.06 -9.00 -5.54
C GLY A 9 16.36 -7.98 -6.64
N GLN A 10 15.47 -7.01 -6.86
CA GLN A 10 15.74 -5.97 -7.85
C GLN A 10 16.98 -5.19 -7.38
N GLU A 11 18.11 -5.43 -8.04
CA GLU A 11 19.36 -4.74 -7.76
C GLU A 11 19.14 -3.25 -7.98
N GLY A 12 19.21 -2.45 -6.91
CA GLY A 12 18.97 -1.00 -6.97
C GLY A 12 17.80 -0.49 -6.13
N VAL A 13 16.94 -1.38 -5.62
CA VAL A 13 15.82 -1.01 -4.72
C VAL A 13 16.18 -1.30 -3.26
N ASP A 14 15.96 -0.31 -2.39
CA ASP A 14 16.16 -0.41 -0.94
C ASP A 14 15.36 -1.57 -0.34
N ARG A 15 16.01 -2.44 0.43
CA ARG A 15 15.41 -3.67 0.98
C ARG A 15 14.22 -3.43 1.93
N ARG A 16 14.04 -2.20 2.43
CA ARG A 16 12.90 -1.83 3.26
C ARG A 16 11.61 -1.65 2.46
N VAL A 17 11.68 -1.66 1.13
CA VAL A 17 10.52 -1.56 0.25
C VAL A 17 10.54 -2.62 -0.84
N LEU A 18 9.37 -2.95 -1.36
CA LEU A 18 9.19 -3.76 -2.56
C LEU A 18 8.55 -2.93 -3.66
N LEU A 19 9.15 -3.01 -4.84
CA LEU A 19 8.48 -2.74 -6.11
C LEU A 19 8.05 -4.10 -6.67
N LEU A 20 6.75 -4.37 -6.82
CA LEU A 20 6.27 -5.70 -7.19
C LEU A 20 6.36 -5.93 -8.70
N ARG A 21 6.15 -4.87 -9.48
CA ARG A 21 6.29 -4.84 -10.95
C ARG A 21 6.91 -3.54 -11.44
N PRO A 22 7.63 -3.55 -12.59
CA PRO A 22 8.26 -2.34 -13.13
C PRO A 22 7.31 -1.16 -13.38
N HIS A 23 6.05 -1.44 -13.75
CA HIS A 23 5.04 -0.41 -14.02
C HIS A 23 4.29 0.08 -12.77
N ASP A 24 4.49 -0.56 -11.62
CA ASP A 24 3.89 -0.11 -10.38
C ASP A 24 4.36 1.31 -10.04
N ASN A 25 3.40 2.13 -9.62
CA ASN A 25 3.62 3.50 -9.20
C ASN A 25 3.54 3.67 -7.68
N CYS A 26 3.47 2.56 -6.94
CA CYS A 26 3.62 2.51 -5.50
C CYS A 26 4.65 1.46 -5.08
N LEU A 27 5.18 1.64 -3.88
CA LEU A 27 6.08 0.72 -3.19
C LEU A 27 5.35 0.14 -1.97
N ILE A 28 5.68 -1.08 -1.57
CA ILE A 28 5.17 -1.69 -0.33
C ILE A 28 6.27 -1.68 0.73
N ALA A 29 5.97 -1.13 1.91
CA ALA A 29 6.90 -1.13 3.04
C ALA A 29 7.07 -2.55 3.62
N CYS A 30 8.32 -3.00 3.75
CA CYS A 30 8.71 -4.28 4.34
C CYS A 30 9.20 -4.16 5.79
N ALA A 31 9.21 -2.95 6.32
CA ALA A 31 9.45 -2.60 7.70
C ALA A 31 8.74 -1.27 8.01
N PRO A 32 8.55 -0.89 9.27
CA PRO A 32 8.24 0.49 9.62
C PRO A 32 9.34 1.42 9.08
N ILE A 33 8.95 2.50 8.40
CA ILE A 33 9.87 3.49 7.84
C ILE A 33 9.53 4.86 8.40
N ALA A 34 10.50 5.49 9.05
CA ALA A 34 10.34 6.82 9.62
C ALA A 34 10.32 7.91 8.54
N ALA A 35 9.60 9.01 8.80
CA ALA A 35 9.68 10.23 8.02
C ALA A 35 11.13 10.72 7.87
N GLY A 36 11.45 11.30 6.72
CA GLY A 36 12.81 11.74 6.37
C GLY A 36 13.75 10.61 5.92
N THR A 37 13.34 9.33 6.02
CA THR A 37 14.14 8.23 5.50
C THR A 37 14.30 8.35 4.00
N ARG A 38 15.57 8.37 3.55
CA ARG A 38 15.91 8.29 2.13
C ARG A 38 15.95 6.83 1.69
N LEU A 39 15.16 6.49 0.68
CA LEU A 39 15.11 5.17 0.05
C LEU A 39 15.75 5.25 -1.34
N MET A 40 16.66 4.33 -1.63
CA MET A 40 17.25 4.18 -2.96
C MET A 40 16.34 3.32 -3.84
N LEU A 41 16.10 3.77 -5.07
CA LEU A 41 15.30 3.08 -6.07
C LEU A 41 16.05 3.08 -7.41
N ASP A 42 15.57 2.27 -8.35
CA ASP A 42 16.03 2.31 -9.74
C ASP A 42 15.76 3.70 -10.32
N GLY A 43 16.84 4.43 -10.64
CA GLY A 43 16.78 5.77 -11.22
C GLY A 43 16.79 6.93 -10.21
N GLY A 44 16.95 6.70 -8.91
CA GLY A 44 17.18 7.79 -7.96
C GLY A 44 16.87 7.46 -6.51
N ALA A 45 16.68 8.51 -5.70
CA ALA A 45 16.27 8.36 -4.31
C ALA A 45 14.97 9.13 -4.07
N ILE A 46 14.11 8.58 -3.23
CA ILE A 46 12.94 9.27 -2.69
C ILE A 46 13.11 9.45 -1.19
N THR A 47 12.52 10.50 -0.64
CA THR A 47 12.47 10.74 0.81
C THR A 47 11.06 10.50 1.29
N VAL A 48 10.91 9.66 2.30
CA VAL A 48 9.61 9.35 2.90
C VAL A 48 9.08 10.56 3.65
N ALA A 49 7.86 11.00 3.34
CA ALA A 49 7.30 12.26 3.85
C ALA A 49 6.66 12.14 5.25
N GLN A 50 6.11 10.96 5.58
CA GLN A 50 5.47 10.65 6.86
C GLN A 50 5.89 9.26 7.34
N ASP A 51 5.73 8.96 8.62
CA ASP A 51 5.92 7.58 9.11
C ASP A 51 5.01 6.60 8.36
N VAL A 52 5.57 5.49 7.90
CA VAL A 52 4.88 4.45 7.14
C VAL A 52 5.00 3.12 7.87
N ALA A 53 3.86 2.52 8.19
CA ALA A 53 3.82 1.22 8.84
C ALA A 53 4.17 0.08 7.86
N LEU A 54 4.55 -1.08 8.42
CA LEU A 54 4.74 -2.32 7.65
C LEU A 54 3.51 -2.62 6.77
N GLY A 55 3.74 -3.00 5.52
CA GLY A 55 2.70 -3.36 4.54
C GLY A 55 1.97 -2.19 3.91
N HIS A 56 2.21 -0.96 4.38
CA HIS A 56 1.60 0.23 3.80
C HIS A 56 2.30 0.66 2.51
N LYS A 57 1.61 1.51 1.74
CA LYS A 57 2.03 1.89 0.40
C LYS A 57 2.69 3.26 0.41
N ILE A 58 3.73 3.43 -0.41
CA ILE A 58 4.44 4.70 -0.60
C ILE A 58 4.35 5.09 -2.08
N ALA A 59 4.05 6.35 -2.39
CA ALA A 59 4.05 6.84 -3.76
C ALA A 59 5.48 6.79 -4.34
N ARG A 60 5.67 6.07 -5.45
CA ARG A 60 6.97 5.95 -6.12
C ARG A 60 7.33 7.22 -6.92
N LYS A 61 6.31 7.91 -7.39
CA LYS A 61 6.39 9.13 -8.23
C LYS A 61 5.26 10.08 -7.87
N ALA A 62 5.32 11.30 -8.40
CA ALA A 62 4.21 12.23 -8.30
C ALA A 62 3.00 11.68 -9.04
N LEU A 63 1.82 11.81 -8.43
CA LEU A 63 0.54 11.39 -8.98
C LEU A 63 -0.51 12.46 -8.63
N ARG A 64 -1.46 12.70 -9.53
CA ARG A 64 -2.51 13.72 -9.39
C ARG A 64 -3.79 13.11 -8.83
N ALA A 65 -4.68 13.96 -8.31
CA ALA A 65 -6.05 13.54 -8.01
C ALA A 65 -6.70 12.86 -9.23
N GLY A 66 -7.35 11.72 -9.01
CA GLY A 66 -7.94 10.87 -10.04
C GLY A 66 -6.98 9.88 -10.70
N ASP A 67 -5.65 10.03 -10.55
CA ASP A 67 -4.70 9.07 -11.10
C ASP A 67 -4.88 7.69 -10.46
N LYS A 68 -4.70 6.64 -11.27
CA LYS A 68 -4.77 5.25 -10.83
C LYS A 68 -3.49 4.86 -10.10
N VAL A 69 -3.65 4.18 -8.97
CA VAL A 69 -2.54 3.52 -8.27
C VAL A 69 -2.46 2.08 -8.72
N LEU A 70 -1.27 1.64 -9.14
CA LEU A 70 -1.00 0.29 -9.61
C LEU A 70 -0.16 -0.47 -8.57
N ARG A 71 -0.58 -1.71 -8.31
CA ARG A 71 0.15 -2.69 -7.51
C ARG A 71 0.03 -4.05 -8.20
N CYS A 72 1.15 -4.71 -8.47
CA CYS A 72 1.19 -5.93 -9.28
C CYS A 72 0.60 -5.72 -10.68
N ASP A 73 0.88 -4.58 -11.32
CA ASP A 73 0.30 -4.16 -12.62
C ASP A 73 -1.24 -4.04 -12.63
N ALA A 74 -1.90 -4.16 -11.48
CA ALA A 74 -3.35 -4.03 -11.34
C ALA A 74 -3.70 -2.68 -10.71
N VAL A 75 -4.71 -2.01 -11.24
CA VAL A 75 -5.27 -0.80 -10.63
C VAL A 75 -5.89 -1.17 -9.29
N ILE A 76 -5.48 -0.54 -8.20
CA ILE A 76 -6.04 -0.77 -6.86
C ILE A 76 -7.00 0.31 -6.39
N GLY A 77 -7.03 1.44 -7.09
CA GLY A 77 -7.77 2.60 -6.66
C GLY A 77 -7.34 3.87 -7.38
N SER A 78 -8.02 4.95 -7.03
CA SER A 78 -7.79 6.29 -7.54
C SER A 78 -7.40 7.24 -6.41
N LEU A 79 -6.46 8.14 -6.67
CA LEU A 79 -6.12 9.17 -5.68
C LEU A 79 -7.26 10.18 -5.51
N THR A 80 -7.47 10.61 -4.27
CA THR A 80 -8.47 11.65 -3.93
C THR A 80 -7.86 13.05 -3.91
N ARG A 81 -6.52 13.15 -3.91
CA ARG A 81 -5.75 14.39 -4.00
C ARG A 81 -4.40 14.13 -4.66
N ASP A 82 -3.69 15.20 -5.00
CA ASP A 82 -2.30 15.12 -5.45
C ASP A 82 -1.40 14.55 -4.34
N VAL A 83 -0.39 13.77 -4.75
CA VAL A 83 0.64 13.18 -3.88
C VAL A 83 2.01 13.34 -4.52
N ALA A 84 2.99 13.74 -3.71
CA ALA A 84 4.40 13.77 -4.07
C ALA A 84 5.06 12.38 -3.92
N PRO A 85 6.20 12.13 -4.58
CA PRO A 85 7.01 10.94 -4.33
C PRO A 85 7.35 10.82 -2.84
N GLY A 86 7.26 9.61 -2.28
CA GLY A 86 7.55 9.35 -0.86
C GLY A 86 6.38 9.57 0.10
N GLU A 87 5.23 10.06 -0.37
CA GLU A 87 4.02 10.15 0.47
C GLU A 87 3.37 8.79 0.74
N HIS A 88 2.79 8.66 1.93
CA HIS A 88 2.02 7.48 2.35
C HIS A 88 0.68 7.39 1.61
N LEU A 89 0.43 6.28 0.93
CA LEU A 89 -0.83 5.99 0.21
C LEU A 89 -1.77 5.09 1.05
N HIS A 90 -2.87 5.67 1.52
CA HIS A 90 -3.86 4.98 2.34
C HIS A 90 -5.24 5.64 2.21
N LEU A 91 -6.22 5.21 3.02
CA LEU A 91 -7.63 5.63 2.91
C LEU A 91 -7.85 7.16 2.89
N HIS A 92 -6.94 7.93 3.46
CA HIS A 92 -7.03 9.39 3.50
C HIS A 92 -6.71 10.08 2.16
N ASN A 93 -6.04 9.39 1.23
CA ASN A 93 -5.67 9.93 -0.09
C ASN A 93 -5.85 8.96 -1.26
N LEU A 94 -6.30 7.73 -1.00
CA LEU A 94 -6.52 6.68 -1.98
C LEU A 94 -7.86 5.99 -1.72
N GLN A 95 -8.73 6.02 -2.73
CA GLN A 95 -10.01 5.32 -2.72
C GLN A 95 -9.91 4.03 -3.55
N SER A 96 -10.43 2.92 -3.02
CA SER A 96 -10.52 1.64 -3.75
C SER A 96 -11.50 1.74 -4.92
N ASP A 97 -11.12 1.20 -6.08
CA ASP A 97 -11.97 1.13 -7.27
C ASP A 97 -12.75 -0.19 -7.36
N TYR A 98 -12.51 -1.16 -6.45
CA TYR A 98 -13.15 -2.47 -6.48
C TYR A 98 -14.41 -2.54 -5.62
N LEU A 99 -14.30 -2.11 -4.37
CA LEU A 99 -15.34 -2.16 -3.36
C LEU A 99 -15.25 -0.90 -2.49
N PRO A 100 -16.39 -0.38 -2.01
CA PRO A 100 -16.39 0.69 -1.02
C PRO A 100 -15.58 0.28 0.21
N THR A 101 -14.82 1.23 0.75
CA THR A 101 -14.13 1.03 2.02
C THR A 101 -15.10 1.39 3.15
N TYR A 102 -15.26 0.48 4.10
CA TYR A 102 -15.95 0.73 5.35
C TYR A 102 -14.94 0.63 6.49
N THR A 103 -14.90 1.63 7.37
CA THR A 103 -14.05 1.58 8.57
C THR A 103 -14.91 1.22 9.79
N LEU A 104 -14.28 0.62 10.81
CA LEU A 104 -15.00 0.26 12.04
C LEU A 104 -15.57 1.50 12.77
N ALA A 105 -14.93 2.65 12.60
CA ALA A 105 -15.41 3.94 13.13
C ALA A 105 -16.70 4.42 12.44
N ASP A 106 -16.99 3.94 11.22
CA ASP A 106 -18.19 4.30 10.44
C ASP A 106 -19.45 3.53 10.90
N GLY A 107 -19.42 2.91 12.08
CA GLY A 107 -20.59 2.29 12.72
C GLY A 107 -20.90 0.86 12.26
N GLY A 108 -19.97 0.19 11.59
CA GLY A 108 -20.09 -1.23 11.26
C GLY A 108 -20.07 -2.11 12.51
N ARG A 109 -21.24 -2.44 13.07
CA ARG A 109 -21.35 -3.42 14.16
C ARG A 109 -20.86 -4.78 13.64
N PHE A 110 -19.78 -5.29 14.21
CA PHE A 110 -19.48 -6.72 14.12
C PHE A 110 -20.62 -7.48 14.81
N VAL A 111 -21.40 -8.24 14.03
CA VAL A 111 -22.23 -9.30 14.60
C VAL A 111 -21.27 -10.45 14.91
N ASP A 112 -20.85 -10.55 16.16
CA ASP A 112 -20.28 -11.80 16.65
C ASP A 112 -21.32 -12.89 16.38
N GLY A 113 -20.92 -13.94 15.66
CA GLY A 113 -21.79 -15.06 15.26
C GLY A 113 -22.23 -15.94 16.44
N SER A 114 -22.30 -15.40 17.65
CA SER A 114 -22.90 -16.07 18.79
C SER A 114 -24.37 -16.36 18.48
N PRO A 115 -24.83 -17.61 18.62
CA PRO A 115 -26.22 -17.96 18.31
C PRO A 115 -27.16 -17.12 19.16
N SER A 116 -28.10 -16.45 18.50
CA SER A 116 -29.15 -15.67 19.17
C SER A 116 -29.94 -16.61 20.07
N ALA A 117 -29.95 -16.33 21.37
CA ALA A 117 -30.81 -17.01 22.34
C ALA A 117 -32.29 -16.68 22.04
N LYS A 118 -32.87 -17.36 21.05
CA LYS A 118 -34.30 -17.27 20.70
C LYS A 118 -34.97 -18.60 20.40
N ASP A 119 -34.34 -19.72 20.76
CA ASP A 119 -34.98 -21.03 20.76
C ASP A 119 -35.17 -21.48 22.21
N SER A 120 -36.24 -21.02 22.83
CA SER A 120 -36.78 -21.57 24.08
C SER A 120 -38.29 -21.58 23.95
N ALA A 121 -38.79 -22.68 23.40
CA ALA A 121 -40.18 -23.12 23.47
C ALA A 121 -40.18 -24.55 24.02
#